data_AF-A0A284QMR1-F1
#
_entry.id   AF-A0A284QMR1-F1
#
_cell.length_a   1.000
_cell.length_b   1.000
_cell.length_c   1.000
_cell.angle_alpha   90.00
_cell.angle_beta   90.00
_cell.angle_gamma   90.00
#
_symmetry.space_group_name_H-M   'P 1'
#
loop_
_entity.id
_entity.type
_entity.pdbx_description
1 polymer ?
#
loop_
_entity_poly.entity_id
_entity_poly.type
_entity_poly.pdbx_seq_one_letter_code
_entity_poly.pdbx_strand_id
1 'polypeptide(L)'
;MRPLQSMFSQSQSSAWDHVFKGIADSPPVVSQQGPRRGRRQAMTNREISAFNDMFNMIFDAVSEQSRKQRDVDLQRDDLGGLFSKLRRHSKKIKWTTEEENLLDQKKEEMDMCDTDQQLLDWAMREVFEDSVRREATSRLAMENPEIKEVPRLQSPAYPDLIALLMQTFRDKYSDPHLALSIFDYTRNLSIISYVFGCTTKAYNELLKTRWRCFRDLKGFHDALQEMTVNGVGINTHTRKLVEEVRRDVGEKTLWMEEDPLGDSTESWNLLNKIEELTAGKKKKSKVEKEPRWDEWKSSSMIDDVDDQWGFDKWDDPAGKFP
;
A
#
# COMPACT_ATOMS: atom_id res chain seq x y z
N MET A 1 89.40 3.08 12.75
CA MET A 1 88.28 3.40 11.82
C MET A 1 87.44 2.15 11.65
N ARG A 2 86.21 2.12 12.20
CA ARG A 2 85.22 1.05 12.00
C ARG A 2 83.98 1.69 11.38
N PRO A 3 83.40 1.13 10.31
CA PRO A 3 82.27 1.73 9.62
C PRO A 3 80.94 1.47 10.35
N LEU A 4 80.01 2.40 10.13
CA LEU A 4 78.65 2.46 10.63
C LEU A 4 77.67 1.73 9.69
N GLN A 5 76.64 1.17 10.33
CA GLN A 5 75.28 0.86 9.85
C GLN A 5 75.00 -0.38 8.99
N SER A 6 74.16 -1.26 9.55
CA SER A 6 72.81 -1.48 9.02
C SER A 6 71.84 -1.72 10.18
N MET A 7 70.91 -0.78 10.43
CA MET A 7 69.86 -0.88 11.48
C MET A 7 68.55 -1.48 10.96
N PHE A 8 68.55 -2.13 9.79
CA PHE A 8 67.37 -2.82 9.26
C PHE A 8 67.76 -4.15 8.64
N SER A 9 68.14 -5.11 9.49
CA SER A 9 68.26 -6.52 9.08
C SER A 9 68.20 -7.44 10.30
N GLN A 10 67.09 -7.39 11.03
CA GLN A 10 66.61 -8.56 11.77
C GLN A 10 65.11 -8.64 11.49
N SER A 11 64.78 -9.41 10.47
CA SER A 11 63.42 -9.85 10.20
C SER A 11 62.85 -10.44 11.49
N GLN A 12 61.94 -9.70 12.12
CA GLN A 12 61.01 -10.23 13.09
C GLN A 12 60.34 -11.43 12.43
N SER A 13 60.69 -12.63 12.89
CA SER A 13 59.87 -13.82 12.71
C SER A 13 58.48 -13.46 13.23
N SER A 14 57.52 -13.39 12.31
CA SER A 14 56.15 -12.97 12.58
C SER A 14 55.57 -13.78 13.75
N ALA A 15 55.11 -13.09 14.79
CA ALA A 15 54.42 -13.67 15.94
C ALA A 15 53.16 -14.48 15.58
N TRP A 16 52.76 -14.44 14.30
CA TRP A 16 51.64 -15.17 13.71
C TRP A 16 52.02 -16.56 13.19
N ASP A 17 53.31 -16.87 13.04
CA ASP A 17 53.78 -18.10 12.38
C ASP A 17 53.66 -19.37 13.27
N HIS A 18 53.31 -19.18 14.54
CA HIS A 18 53.07 -20.26 15.50
C HIS A 18 51.59 -20.64 15.61
N VAL A 19 50.67 -19.80 15.11
CA VAL A 19 49.22 -20.00 15.26
C VAL A 19 48.72 -21.13 14.36
N PHE A 20 49.38 -21.37 13.23
CA PHE A 20 48.92 -22.32 12.21
C PHE A 20 49.65 -23.67 12.23
N LYS A 21 50.62 -23.88 13.14
CA LYS A 21 51.40 -25.14 13.21
C LYS A 21 50.63 -26.35 13.75
N GLY A 22 49.39 -26.16 14.22
CA GLY A 22 48.56 -27.23 14.80
C GLY A 22 47.29 -27.57 14.01
N ILE A 23 47.03 -26.94 12.86
CA ILE A 23 45.86 -27.26 12.04
C ILE A 23 46.27 -28.37 11.08
N ALA A 24 45.92 -29.61 11.42
CA ALA A 24 46.04 -30.73 10.49
C ALA A 24 45.20 -30.44 9.23
N ASP A 25 45.79 -30.70 8.05
CA ASP A 25 45.11 -30.73 6.75
C ASP A 25 43.99 -31.79 6.80
N SER A 26 42.83 -31.38 7.30
CA SER A 26 41.58 -32.07 7.06
C SER A 26 41.06 -31.57 5.71
N PRO A 27 40.65 -32.47 4.79
CA PRO A 27 40.08 -32.04 3.53
C PRO A 27 38.91 -31.11 3.84
N PRO A 28 38.67 -30.06 3.01
CA PRO A 28 37.60 -29.12 3.29
C PRO A 28 36.31 -29.93 3.45
N VAL A 29 35.71 -29.83 4.63
CA VAL A 29 34.33 -30.27 4.82
C VAL A 29 33.51 -29.32 3.96
N VAL A 30 33.31 -29.73 2.71
CA VAL A 30 32.22 -29.25 1.89
C VAL A 30 30.99 -29.64 2.68
N SER A 31 30.49 -28.68 3.47
CA SER A 31 29.11 -28.71 3.91
C SER A 31 28.32 -28.87 2.61
N GLN A 32 27.82 -30.08 2.37
CA GLN A 32 26.86 -30.33 1.32
C GLN A 32 25.60 -29.57 1.71
N GLN A 33 25.62 -28.25 1.53
CA GLN A 33 24.43 -27.52 1.17
C GLN A 33 24.06 -28.08 -0.19
N GLY A 34 23.28 -29.16 -0.17
CA GLY A 34 22.62 -29.64 -1.36
C GLY A 34 21.94 -28.45 -2.05
N PRO A 35 21.76 -28.49 -3.37
CA PRO A 35 21.15 -27.39 -4.10
C PRO A 35 19.87 -27.03 -3.37
N ARG A 36 19.83 -25.81 -2.81
CA ARG A 36 18.61 -25.24 -2.27
C ARG A 36 17.67 -25.14 -3.46
N ARG A 37 16.94 -26.21 -3.72
CA ARG A 37 15.78 -26.21 -4.58
C ARG A 37 14.94 -25.07 -4.04
N GLY A 38 14.87 -23.96 -4.80
CA GLY A 38 13.91 -22.91 -4.56
C GLY A 38 12.60 -23.62 -4.34
N ARG A 39 12.14 -23.59 -3.09
CA ARG A 39 10.89 -24.23 -2.71
C ARG A 39 9.85 -23.33 -3.35
N ARG A 40 9.51 -23.61 -4.61
CA ARG A 40 8.32 -23.10 -5.27
C ARG A 40 7.17 -23.45 -4.32
N GLN A 41 6.85 -22.51 -3.44
CA GLN A 41 5.75 -22.66 -2.52
C GLN A 41 4.51 -22.54 -3.40
N ALA A 42 3.96 -23.70 -3.75
CA ALA A 42 2.61 -23.79 -4.29
C ALA A 42 1.70 -22.96 -3.36
N MET A 43 0.91 -22.06 -3.95
CA MET A 43 0.02 -21.19 -3.20
C MET A 43 -0.82 -22.02 -2.23
N THR A 44 -0.99 -21.54 -1.00
CA THR A 44 -1.81 -22.25 -0.02
C THR A 44 -3.25 -22.35 -0.52
N ASN A 45 -3.99 -23.41 -0.18
CA ASN A 45 -5.38 -23.58 -0.65
C ASN A 45 -6.28 -22.37 -0.36
N ARG A 46 -5.99 -21.63 0.71
CA ARG A 46 -6.68 -20.38 1.07
C ARG A 46 -6.32 -19.23 0.14
N GLU A 47 -5.07 -19.16 -0.32
CA GLU A 47 -4.64 -18.20 -1.34
C GLU A 47 -5.27 -18.56 -2.70
N ILE A 48 -5.32 -19.84 -3.07
CA ILE A 48 -5.93 -20.29 -4.34
C ILE A 48 -7.43 -19.95 -4.41
N SER A 49 -8.21 -20.23 -3.36
CA SER A 49 -9.65 -19.90 -3.34
C SER A 49 -9.89 -18.40 -3.43
N ALA A 50 -9.08 -17.66 -2.69
CA ALA A 50 -9.05 -16.21 -2.65
C ALA A 50 -8.77 -15.63 -4.07
N PHE A 51 -7.81 -16.21 -4.81
CA PHE A 51 -7.56 -15.82 -6.21
C PHE A 51 -8.72 -16.14 -7.15
N ASN A 52 -9.34 -17.32 -7.02
CA ASN A 52 -10.49 -17.69 -7.87
C ASN A 52 -11.69 -16.77 -7.65
N ASP A 53 -11.96 -16.37 -6.41
CA ASP A 53 -13.02 -15.42 -6.08
C ASP A 53 -12.74 -14.03 -6.68
N MET A 54 -11.49 -13.58 -6.57
CA MET A 54 -10.99 -12.34 -7.14
C MET A 54 -11.21 -12.28 -8.65
N PHE A 55 -10.97 -13.42 -9.28
CA PHE A 55 -10.94 -13.61 -10.70
C PHE A 55 -12.36 -13.68 -11.29
N ASN A 56 -13.25 -14.47 -10.69
CA ASN A 56 -14.67 -14.50 -11.05
C ASN A 56 -15.30 -13.12 -10.89
N MET A 57 -14.99 -12.40 -9.81
CA MET A 57 -15.48 -11.04 -9.59
C MET A 57 -15.07 -10.05 -10.68
N ILE A 58 -13.85 -10.15 -11.22
CA ILE A 58 -13.39 -9.28 -12.32
C ILE A 58 -14.14 -9.62 -13.62
N PHE A 59 -14.19 -10.90 -13.99
CA PHE A 59 -14.74 -11.30 -15.28
C PHE A 59 -16.26 -11.25 -15.33
N ASP A 60 -16.95 -11.52 -14.21
CA ASP A 60 -18.39 -11.30 -14.09
C ASP A 60 -18.69 -9.81 -14.28
N ALA A 61 -17.93 -8.91 -13.63
CA ALA A 61 -18.08 -7.46 -13.82
C ALA A 61 -17.82 -7.02 -15.27
N VAL A 62 -16.81 -7.58 -15.93
CA VAL A 62 -16.52 -7.31 -17.36
C VAL A 62 -17.64 -7.82 -18.27
N SER A 63 -18.19 -9.01 -17.98
CA SER A 63 -19.29 -9.58 -18.75
C SER A 63 -20.59 -8.76 -18.59
N GLU A 64 -20.85 -8.24 -17.39
CA GLU A 64 -21.99 -7.35 -17.11
C GLU A 64 -21.83 -5.98 -17.78
N GLN A 65 -20.60 -5.46 -17.85
CA GLN A 65 -20.28 -4.22 -18.57
C GLN A 65 -20.56 -4.34 -20.07
N SER A 66 -20.30 -5.50 -20.67
CA SER A 66 -20.65 -5.75 -22.09
C SER A 66 -22.16 -5.83 -22.36
N ARG A 67 -22.97 -6.20 -21.35
CA ARG A 67 -24.42 -6.37 -21.46
C ARG A 67 -25.23 -5.10 -21.16
N LYS A 68 -24.72 -4.17 -20.36
CA LYS A 68 -25.47 -3.02 -19.81
C LYS A 68 -24.94 -1.65 -20.27
N GLN A 69 -24.67 -1.50 -21.56
CA GLN A 69 -24.19 -0.24 -22.16
C GLN A 69 -25.27 0.88 -22.28
N ARG A 70 -26.28 0.94 -21.39
CA ARG A 70 -27.44 1.85 -21.53
C ARG A 70 -27.77 2.76 -20.35
N ASP A 71 -26.98 2.83 -19.27
CA ASP A 71 -27.27 3.80 -18.19
C ASP A 71 -25.99 4.29 -17.53
N VAL A 72 -25.61 5.54 -17.79
CA VAL A 72 -24.24 6.06 -17.55
C VAL A 72 -24.08 6.74 -16.18
N ASP A 73 -25.16 7.07 -15.48
CA ASP A 73 -25.09 7.97 -14.32
C ASP A 73 -25.15 7.27 -12.94
N LEU A 74 -25.40 5.95 -12.88
CA LEU A 74 -25.47 5.17 -11.63
C LEU A 74 -24.29 4.20 -11.41
N GLN A 75 -23.32 4.15 -12.33
CA GLN A 75 -22.29 3.09 -12.35
C GLN A 75 -20.96 3.44 -11.65
N ARG A 76 -20.67 4.73 -11.44
CA ARG A 76 -19.35 5.16 -10.90
C ARG A 76 -19.11 4.71 -9.46
N ASP A 77 -20.14 4.70 -8.62
CA ASP A 77 -20.04 4.27 -7.22
C ASP A 77 -19.96 2.74 -7.05
N ASP A 78 -20.61 1.96 -7.93
CA ASP A 78 -20.61 0.49 -7.86
C ASP A 78 -19.25 -0.10 -8.28
N LEU A 79 -18.63 0.47 -9.33
CA LEU A 79 -17.27 0.12 -9.76
C LEU A 79 -16.23 0.48 -8.71
N GLY A 80 -16.36 1.64 -8.04
CA GLY A 80 -15.51 2.00 -6.91
C GLY A 80 -15.59 0.98 -5.77
N GLY A 81 -16.80 0.50 -5.48
CA GLY A 81 -17.06 -0.60 -4.55
C GLY A 81 -16.36 -1.90 -4.95
N LEU A 82 -16.44 -2.30 -6.22
CA LEU A 82 -15.76 -3.48 -6.78
C LEU A 82 -14.24 -3.37 -6.65
N PHE A 83 -13.65 -2.25 -7.08
CA PHE A 83 -12.20 -2.04 -7.00
C PHE A 83 -11.71 -2.03 -5.56
N SER A 84 -12.49 -1.48 -4.63
CA SER A 84 -12.15 -1.52 -3.20
C SER A 84 -12.09 -2.95 -2.65
N LYS A 85 -13.02 -3.83 -3.05
CA LYS A 85 -13.02 -5.25 -2.67
C LYS A 85 -11.82 -5.98 -3.25
N LEU A 86 -11.55 -5.73 -4.54
CA LEU A 86 -10.44 -6.33 -5.27
C LEU A 86 -9.08 -5.93 -4.65
N ARG A 87 -8.88 -4.66 -4.30
CA ARG A 87 -7.65 -4.20 -3.64
C ARG A 87 -7.46 -4.77 -2.24
N ARG A 88 -8.53 -4.95 -1.46
CA ARG A 88 -8.45 -5.60 -0.13
C ARG A 88 -7.94 -7.03 -0.23
N HIS A 89 -8.27 -7.69 -1.32
CA HIS A 89 -7.89 -9.05 -1.59
C HIS A 89 -6.41 -9.15 -2.00
N SER A 90 -5.94 -8.23 -2.86
CA SER A 90 -4.54 -8.11 -3.25
C SER A 90 -3.59 -7.90 -2.07
N LYS A 91 -3.98 -7.09 -1.08
CA LYS A 91 -3.15 -6.77 0.10
C LYS A 91 -2.81 -7.98 1.00
N LYS A 92 -3.51 -9.10 0.86
CA LYS A 92 -3.27 -10.31 1.66
C LYS A 92 -2.19 -11.21 1.07
N ILE A 93 -1.68 -10.89 -0.12
CA ILE A 93 -0.62 -11.65 -0.78
C ILE A 93 0.67 -11.46 0.01
N LYS A 94 1.25 -12.56 0.47
CA LYS A 94 2.53 -12.55 1.16
C LYS A 94 3.66 -12.40 0.16
N TRP A 95 4.52 -11.44 0.43
CA TRP A 95 5.75 -11.22 -0.31
C TRP A 95 6.72 -12.37 -0.05
N THR A 96 7.26 -12.94 -1.12
CA THR A 96 8.31 -13.97 -1.02
C THR A 96 9.68 -13.36 -1.26
N THR A 97 10.73 -13.96 -0.70
CA THR A 97 12.12 -13.50 -0.91
C THR A 97 12.52 -13.49 -2.39
N GLU A 98 11.96 -14.42 -3.20
CA GLU A 98 12.20 -14.44 -4.65
C GLU A 98 11.62 -13.19 -5.34
N GLU A 99 10.48 -12.69 -4.87
CA GLU A 99 9.82 -11.49 -5.44
C GLU A 99 10.51 -10.20 -5.03
N GLU A 100 11.11 -10.19 -3.85
CA GLU A 100 11.97 -9.10 -3.33
C GLU A 100 13.19 -8.95 -4.23
N ASN A 101 13.88 -10.06 -4.49
CA ASN A 101 15.03 -10.07 -5.40
C ASN A 101 14.67 -9.65 -6.82
N LEU A 102 13.50 -10.07 -7.34
CA LEU A 102 13.03 -9.64 -8.66
C LEU A 102 12.71 -8.16 -8.72
N LEU A 103 12.10 -7.60 -7.66
CA LEU A 103 11.85 -6.17 -7.58
C LEU A 103 13.18 -5.41 -7.56
N ASP A 104 14.15 -5.86 -6.77
CA ASP A 104 15.46 -5.21 -6.68
C ASP A 104 16.24 -5.31 -7.99
N GLN A 105 16.24 -6.46 -8.66
CA GLN A 105 16.80 -6.59 -10.00
C GLN A 105 16.17 -5.58 -10.98
N LYS A 106 14.84 -5.46 -10.99
CA LYS A 106 14.15 -4.52 -11.88
C LYS A 106 14.48 -3.06 -11.53
N LYS A 107 14.71 -2.72 -10.26
CA LYS A 107 15.20 -1.39 -9.87
C LYS A 107 16.60 -1.13 -10.42
N GLU A 108 17.50 -2.09 -10.30
CA GLU A 108 18.86 -1.98 -10.85
C GLU A 108 18.81 -1.76 -12.37
N GLU A 109 17.98 -2.51 -13.09
CA GLU A 109 17.78 -2.33 -14.53
C GLU A 109 17.24 -0.94 -14.90
N MET A 110 16.31 -0.39 -14.10
CA MET A 110 15.84 0.99 -14.26
C MET A 110 16.96 2.01 -14.03
N ASP A 111 17.81 1.78 -13.04
CA ASP A 111 18.91 2.69 -12.71
C ASP A 111 19.97 2.70 -13.81
N MET A 112 20.17 1.57 -14.49
CA MET A 112 21.07 1.40 -15.64
C MET A 112 20.60 2.11 -16.92
N CYS A 113 19.35 2.58 -16.99
CA CYS A 113 18.89 3.35 -18.14
C CYS A 113 19.49 4.76 -18.10
N ASP A 114 20.14 5.20 -19.19
CA ASP A 114 20.80 6.51 -19.24
C ASP A 114 19.86 7.61 -19.75
N THR A 115 18.92 7.26 -20.63
CA THR A 115 17.94 8.21 -21.20
C THR A 115 16.51 7.86 -20.80
N ASP A 116 15.65 8.88 -20.84
CA ASP A 116 14.20 8.76 -20.62
C ASP A 116 13.56 7.78 -21.63
N GLN A 117 13.98 7.83 -22.89
CA GLN A 117 13.52 6.92 -23.94
C GLN A 117 13.89 5.47 -23.66
N GLN A 118 15.13 5.19 -23.23
CA GLN A 118 15.55 3.84 -22.86
C GLN A 118 14.74 3.30 -21.69
N LEU A 119 14.47 4.13 -20.68
CA LEU A 119 13.64 3.74 -19.55
C LEU A 119 12.19 3.48 -19.98
N LEU A 120 11.66 4.28 -20.90
CA LEU A 120 10.32 4.10 -21.44
C LEU A 120 10.21 2.78 -22.22
N ASP A 121 11.15 2.49 -23.11
CA ASP A 121 11.19 1.25 -23.88
C ASP A 121 11.32 0.03 -22.95
N TRP A 122 12.16 0.13 -21.92
CA TRP A 122 12.26 -0.89 -20.88
C TRP A 122 10.94 -1.06 -20.13
N ALA A 123 10.26 0.03 -19.73
CA ALA A 123 8.99 -0.04 -19.02
C ALA A 123 7.90 -0.71 -19.86
N MET A 124 7.85 -0.38 -21.16
CA MET A 124 6.92 -0.99 -22.11
C MET A 124 7.12 -2.51 -22.19
N ARG A 125 8.37 -2.97 -22.30
CA ARG A 125 8.71 -4.39 -22.45
C ARG A 125 8.64 -5.19 -21.15
N GLU A 126 9.21 -4.68 -20.06
CA GLU A 126 9.42 -5.45 -18.83
C GLU A 126 8.31 -5.26 -17.78
N VAL A 127 7.53 -4.17 -17.89
CA VAL A 127 6.46 -3.86 -16.91
C VAL A 127 5.09 -4.03 -17.53
N PHE A 128 4.85 -3.39 -18.68
CA PHE A 128 3.51 -3.39 -19.29
C PHE A 128 3.22 -4.62 -20.12
N GLU A 129 4.14 -5.06 -20.98
CA GLU A 129 3.97 -6.29 -21.75
C GLU A 129 3.90 -7.52 -20.82
N ASP A 130 4.66 -7.51 -19.74
CA ASP A 130 4.60 -8.49 -18.65
C ASP A 130 3.19 -8.59 -18.03
N SER A 131 2.53 -7.44 -17.85
CA SER A 131 1.18 -7.34 -17.32
C SER A 131 0.14 -7.93 -18.29
N VAL A 132 0.25 -7.60 -19.58
CA VAL A 132 -0.62 -8.12 -20.65
C VAL A 132 -0.44 -9.63 -20.81
N ARG A 133 0.80 -10.11 -20.77
CA ARG A 133 1.12 -11.54 -20.88
C ARG A 133 0.48 -12.34 -19.74
N ARG A 134 0.54 -11.84 -18.50
CA ARG A 134 -0.07 -12.49 -17.33
C ARG A 134 -1.59 -12.48 -17.40
N GLU A 135 -2.17 -11.41 -17.92
CA GLU A 135 -3.62 -11.37 -18.15
C GLU A 135 -4.05 -12.40 -19.19
N ALA A 136 -3.34 -12.49 -20.32
CA ALA A 136 -3.62 -13.47 -21.37
C ALA A 136 -3.49 -14.91 -20.88
N THR A 137 -2.43 -15.24 -20.12
CA THR A 137 -2.27 -16.58 -19.55
C THR A 137 -3.36 -16.90 -18.53
N SER A 138 -3.79 -15.92 -17.74
CA SER A 138 -4.88 -16.11 -16.78
C SER A 138 -6.22 -16.35 -17.48
N ARG A 139 -6.49 -15.69 -18.61
CA ARG A 139 -7.69 -15.95 -19.44
C ARG A 139 -7.67 -17.36 -20.04
N LEU A 140 -6.54 -17.79 -20.60
CA LEU A 140 -6.38 -19.14 -21.15
C LEU A 140 -6.56 -20.23 -20.08
N ALA A 141 -6.12 -19.98 -18.84
CA ALA A 141 -6.34 -20.88 -17.71
C ALA A 141 -7.82 -21.02 -17.32
N MET A 142 -8.69 -20.06 -17.67
CA MET A 142 -10.14 -20.22 -17.48
C MET A 142 -10.76 -21.15 -18.52
N GLU A 143 -10.39 -20.90 -19.78
CA GLU A 143 -10.98 -21.58 -20.92
C GLU A 143 -10.59 -23.05 -20.92
N ASN A 144 -9.43 -23.37 -20.34
CA ASN A 144 -8.93 -24.72 -20.23
C ASN A 144 -8.91 -25.23 -18.77
N PRO A 145 -9.90 -26.04 -18.35
CA PRO A 145 -10.01 -26.55 -16.98
C PRO A 145 -8.93 -27.58 -16.59
N GLU A 146 -8.05 -27.99 -17.51
CA GLU A 146 -6.91 -28.86 -17.21
C GLU A 146 -5.76 -28.15 -16.48
N ILE A 147 -5.74 -26.81 -16.48
CA ILE A 147 -4.71 -26.01 -15.83
C ILE A 147 -5.03 -25.90 -14.33
N LYS A 148 -4.41 -26.78 -13.53
CA LYS A 148 -4.64 -26.88 -12.07
C LYS A 148 -4.12 -25.69 -11.24
N GLU A 149 -3.22 -24.88 -11.79
CA GLU A 149 -2.66 -23.72 -11.09
C GLU A 149 -3.07 -22.44 -11.82
N VAL A 150 -3.94 -21.66 -11.19
CA VAL A 150 -4.33 -20.34 -11.72
C VAL A 150 -3.11 -19.41 -11.61
N PRO A 151 -2.58 -18.89 -12.73
CA PRO A 151 -1.46 -17.95 -12.70
C PRO A 151 -1.82 -16.71 -11.88
N ARG A 152 -0.82 -16.12 -11.20
CA ARG A 152 -1.04 -14.84 -10.50
C ARG A 152 -1.41 -13.77 -11.52
N LEU A 153 -2.53 -13.08 -11.26
CA LEU A 153 -3.09 -12.02 -12.12
C LEU A 153 -2.06 -10.95 -12.52
N GLN A 154 -1.22 -10.55 -11.58
CA GLN A 154 -0.14 -9.57 -11.78
C GLN A 154 1.08 -9.92 -10.94
N SER A 155 2.23 -9.36 -11.32
CA SER A 155 3.45 -9.41 -10.51
C SER A 155 3.27 -8.55 -9.24
N PRO A 156 3.64 -9.03 -8.04
CA PRO A 156 3.59 -8.20 -6.83
C PRO A 156 4.46 -6.94 -6.90
N ALA A 157 5.54 -6.98 -7.70
CA ALA A 157 6.41 -5.83 -7.96
C ALA A 157 5.75 -4.73 -8.79
N TYR A 158 4.70 -5.05 -9.55
CA TYR A 158 4.05 -4.14 -10.49
C TYR A 158 3.67 -2.77 -9.92
N PRO A 159 2.88 -2.67 -8.82
CA PRO A 159 2.55 -1.36 -8.22
C PRO A 159 3.76 -0.54 -7.79
N ASP A 160 4.79 -1.21 -7.28
CA ASP A 160 5.99 -0.55 -6.79
C ASP A 160 6.84 -0.03 -7.96
N LEU A 161 6.91 -0.78 -9.05
CA LEU A 161 7.55 -0.36 -10.29
C LEU A 161 6.83 0.82 -10.96
N ILE A 162 5.49 0.84 -10.99
CA ILE A 162 4.75 2.00 -11.54
C ILE A 162 5.05 3.26 -10.73
N ALA A 163 5.01 3.19 -9.40
CA ALA A 163 5.33 4.33 -8.56
C ALA A 163 6.78 4.78 -8.76
N LEU A 164 7.72 3.84 -8.85
CA LEU A 164 9.13 4.15 -9.10
C LEU A 164 9.34 4.76 -10.48
N LEU A 165 8.71 4.25 -11.53
CA LEU A 165 8.79 4.81 -12.88
C LEU A 165 8.35 6.28 -12.90
N MET A 166 7.19 6.58 -12.29
CA MET A 166 6.72 7.97 -12.17
C MET A 166 7.71 8.85 -11.41
N GLN A 167 8.29 8.33 -10.33
CA GLN A 167 9.32 9.03 -9.57
C GLN A 167 10.57 9.28 -10.41
N THR A 168 11.09 8.28 -11.11
CA THR A 168 12.31 8.38 -11.90
C THR A 168 12.13 9.33 -13.08
N PHE A 169 11.00 9.28 -13.80
CA PHE A 169 10.71 10.25 -14.86
C PHE A 169 10.65 11.69 -14.33
N ARG A 170 10.02 11.91 -13.17
CA ARG A 170 9.97 13.24 -12.55
C ARG A 170 11.32 13.72 -12.02
N ASP A 171 12.03 12.88 -11.28
CA ASP A 171 13.18 13.30 -10.46
C ASP A 171 14.52 13.11 -11.20
N LYS A 172 14.71 11.99 -11.93
CA LYS A 172 15.96 11.68 -12.67
C LYS A 172 16.01 12.39 -14.02
N TYR A 173 14.90 12.33 -14.77
CA TYR A 173 14.83 12.89 -16.13
C TYR A 173 14.18 14.28 -16.18
N SER A 174 13.60 14.75 -15.08
CA SER A 174 12.91 16.06 -15.02
C SER A 174 11.72 16.20 -15.98
N ASP A 175 11.07 15.09 -16.35
CA ASP A 175 9.95 15.02 -17.29
C ASP A 175 8.62 14.66 -16.59
N PRO A 176 7.93 15.65 -15.99
CA PRO A 176 6.69 15.41 -15.26
C PRO A 176 5.52 15.00 -16.17
N HIS A 177 5.53 15.39 -17.44
CA HIS A 177 4.50 14.98 -18.40
C HIS A 177 4.54 13.48 -18.68
N LEU A 178 5.75 12.91 -18.81
CA LEU A 178 5.94 11.48 -19.03
C LEU A 178 5.52 10.69 -17.79
N ALA A 179 5.79 11.21 -16.58
CA ALA A 179 5.29 10.62 -15.35
C ALA A 179 3.75 10.57 -15.29
N LEU A 180 3.06 11.61 -15.78
CA LEU A 180 1.59 11.60 -15.89
C LEU A 180 1.10 10.58 -16.93
N SER A 181 1.72 10.53 -18.11
CA SER A 181 1.32 9.60 -19.17
C SER A 181 1.53 8.14 -18.78
N ILE A 182 2.56 7.82 -17.99
CA ILE A 182 2.76 6.47 -17.44
C ILE A 182 1.59 6.05 -16.56
N PHE A 183 1.07 6.98 -15.73
CA PHE A 183 -0.08 6.70 -14.89
C PHE A 183 -1.36 6.52 -15.72
N ASP A 184 -1.59 7.40 -16.70
CA ASP A 184 -2.74 7.30 -17.60
C ASP A 184 -2.69 6.03 -18.46
N TYR A 185 -1.51 5.64 -18.92
CA TYR A 185 -1.31 4.38 -19.65
C TYR A 185 -1.62 3.17 -18.77
N THR A 186 -1.13 3.15 -17.52
CA THR A 186 -1.44 2.09 -16.53
C THR A 186 -2.95 1.98 -16.30
N ARG A 187 -3.66 3.10 -16.21
CA ARG A 187 -5.11 3.11 -16.03
C ARG A 187 -5.85 2.52 -17.24
N ASN A 188 -5.42 2.86 -18.45
CA ASN A 188 -6.12 2.51 -19.67
C ASN A 188 -5.71 1.15 -20.25
N LEU A 189 -4.65 0.52 -19.73
CA LEU A 189 -4.16 -0.77 -20.23
C LEU A 189 -5.17 -1.91 -20.00
N SER A 190 -5.58 -2.10 -18.75
CA SER A 190 -6.65 -3.04 -18.40
C SER A 190 -7.20 -2.74 -17.01
N ILE A 191 -8.40 -3.26 -16.70
CA ILE A 191 -9.00 -3.12 -15.37
C ILE A 191 -8.09 -3.76 -14.31
N ILE A 192 -7.44 -4.86 -14.66
CA ILE A 192 -6.51 -5.57 -13.77
C ILE A 192 -5.28 -4.68 -13.53
N SER A 193 -4.68 -4.15 -14.60
CA SER A 193 -3.56 -3.21 -14.50
C SER A 193 -3.93 -1.97 -13.66
N TYR A 194 -5.13 -1.41 -13.82
CA TYR A 194 -5.61 -0.29 -13.02
C TYR A 194 -5.73 -0.63 -11.52
N VAL A 195 -6.31 -1.79 -11.20
CA VAL A 195 -6.56 -2.17 -9.81
C VAL A 195 -5.28 -2.54 -9.08
N PHE A 196 -4.37 -3.23 -9.74
CA PHE A 196 -3.11 -3.65 -9.14
C PHE A 196 -2.00 -2.60 -9.26
N GLY A 197 -2.00 -1.77 -10.31
CA GLY A 197 -0.96 -0.77 -10.59
C GLY A 197 -1.21 0.58 -9.90
N CYS A 198 -2.43 1.13 -10.01
CA CYS A 198 -2.75 2.44 -9.43
C CYS A 198 -3.00 2.33 -7.91
N THR A 199 -1.97 2.01 -7.13
CA THR A 199 -2.04 1.89 -5.67
C THR A 199 -1.78 3.22 -4.97
N THR A 200 -1.89 3.25 -3.65
CA THR A 200 -1.59 4.45 -2.85
C THR A 200 -0.20 5.04 -3.16
N LYS A 201 0.80 4.20 -3.45
CA LYS A 201 2.14 4.69 -3.82
C LYS A 201 2.11 5.45 -5.15
N ALA A 202 1.51 4.88 -6.19
CA ALA A 202 1.36 5.53 -7.50
C ALA A 202 0.53 6.84 -7.41
N TYR A 203 -0.57 6.83 -6.64
CA TYR A 203 -1.35 8.05 -6.40
C TYR A 203 -0.57 9.13 -5.64
N ASN A 204 0.29 8.75 -4.68
CA ASN A 204 1.15 9.73 -4.01
C ASN A 204 2.12 10.38 -4.99
N GLU A 205 2.69 9.62 -5.93
CA GLU A 205 3.55 10.17 -6.97
C GLU A 205 2.77 11.06 -7.96
N LEU A 206 1.53 10.69 -8.31
CA LEU A 206 0.62 11.53 -9.11
C LEU A 206 0.30 12.87 -8.42
N LEU A 207 -0.02 12.83 -7.13
CA LEU A 207 -0.33 14.03 -6.35
C LEU A 207 0.90 14.94 -6.24
N LYS A 208 2.08 14.35 -6.04
CA LYS A 208 3.35 15.09 -6.06
C LYS A 208 3.63 15.74 -7.41
N THR A 209 3.50 15.02 -8.53
CA THR A 209 3.76 15.58 -9.86
C THR A 209 2.81 16.74 -10.15
N ARG A 210 1.51 16.58 -9.87
CA ARG A 210 0.50 17.64 -10.06
C ARG A 210 0.77 18.87 -9.21
N TRP A 211 1.14 18.70 -7.94
CA TRP A 211 1.39 19.84 -7.06
C TRP A 211 2.75 20.50 -7.31
N ARG A 212 3.85 19.73 -7.29
CA ARG A 212 5.20 20.29 -7.34
C ARG A 212 5.56 20.85 -8.72
N CYS A 213 5.14 20.19 -9.79
CA CYS A 213 5.51 20.59 -11.15
C CYS A 213 4.48 21.53 -11.78
N PHE A 214 3.19 21.27 -11.59
CA PHE A 214 2.12 22.04 -12.26
C PHE A 214 1.39 23.03 -11.37
N ARG A 215 1.52 22.92 -10.03
CA ARG A 215 0.77 23.73 -9.06
C ARG A 215 -0.74 23.70 -9.29
N ASP A 216 -1.24 22.57 -9.79
CA ASP A 216 -2.65 22.40 -10.13
C ASP A 216 -3.44 21.87 -8.94
N LEU A 217 -4.13 22.78 -8.24
CA LEU A 217 -4.99 22.45 -7.10
C LEU A 217 -6.21 21.62 -7.49
N LYS A 218 -6.80 21.91 -8.66
CA LYS A 218 -7.98 21.21 -9.16
C LYS A 218 -7.62 19.77 -9.52
N GLY A 219 -6.53 19.60 -10.29
CA GLY A 219 -5.99 18.27 -10.59
C GLY A 219 -5.59 17.50 -9.33
N PHE A 220 -5.08 18.16 -8.30
CA PHE A 220 -4.77 17.52 -7.02
C PHE A 220 -6.04 17.02 -6.30
N HIS A 221 -7.08 17.87 -6.21
CA HIS A 221 -8.39 17.50 -5.66
C HIS A 221 -9.01 16.32 -6.43
N ASP A 222 -9.04 16.39 -7.75
CA ASP A 222 -9.67 15.36 -8.58
C ASP A 222 -8.97 14.00 -8.45
N ALA A 223 -7.65 14.00 -8.31
CA ALA A 223 -6.87 12.78 -8.03
C ALA A 223 -7.17 12.21 -6.63
N LEU A 224 -7.38 13.06 -5.61
CA LEU A 224 -7.79 12.60 -4.27
C LEU A 224 -9.21 12.06 -4.24
N GLN A 225 -10.12 12.71 -4.95
CA GLN A 225 -11.49 12.22 -5.10
C GLN A 225 -11.48 10.86 -5.81
N GLU A 226 -10.72 10.72 -6.88
CA GLU A 226 -10.55 9.45 -7.58
C GLU A 226 -9.97 8.38 -6.65
N MET A 227 -8.95 8.70 -5.86
CA MET A 227 -8.37 7.77 -4.88
C MET A 227 -9.43 7.27 -3.89
N THR A 228 -10.33 8.17 -3.46
CA THR A 228 -11.40 7.87 -2.51
C THR A 228 -12.50 7.02 -3.14
N VAL A 229 -12.96 7.36 -4.35
CA VAL A 229 -14.00 6.62 -5.10
C VAL A 229 -13.52 5.19 -5.39
N ASN A 230 -12.26 5.01 -5.76
CA ASN A 230 -11.70 3.68 -6.06
C ASN A 230 -11.30 2.87 -4.81
N GLY A 231 -11.59 3.39 -3.62
CA GLY A 231 -11.28 2.73 -2.35
C GLY A 231 -9.78 2.58 -2.09
N VAL A 232 -8.94 3.43 -2.67
CA VAL A 232 -7.51 3.48 -2.39
C VAL A 232 -7.30 4.23 -1.07
N GLY A 233 -6.61 3.58 -0.15
CA GLY A 233 -6.44 4.12 1.20
C GLY A 233 -5.50 5.32 1.23
N ILE A 234 -5.91 6.38 1.91
CA ILE A 234 -5.08 7.55 2.25
C ILE A 234 -4.05 7.13 3.30
N ASN A 235 -2.76 7.34 3.03
CA ASN A 235 -1.69 7.05 3.99
C ASN A 235 -1.16 8.34 4.66
N THR A 236 -0.25 8.18 5.62
CA THR A 236 0.42 9.31 6.29
C THR A 236 1.15 10.22 5.29
N HIS A 237 1.65 9.66 4.19
CA HIS A 237 2.35 10.41 3.17
C HIS A 237 1.40 11.30 2.35
N THR A 238 0.23 10.80 1.95
CA THR A 238 -0.83 11.58 1.32
C THR A 238 -1.27 12.73 2.22
N ARG A 239 -1.40 12.49 3.53
CA ARG A 239 -1.71 13.55 4.51
C ARG A 239 -0.64 14.63 4.53
N LYS A 240 0.64 14.24 4.54
CA LYS A 240 1.75 15.21 4.47
C LYS A 240 1.72 16.05 3.19
N LEU A 241 1.39 15.44 2.04
CA LEU A 241 1.23 16.18 0.78
C LEU A 241 0.07 17.19 0.87
N VAL A 242 -1.06 16.80 1.45
CA VAL A 242 -2.21 17.70 1.65
C VAL A 242 -1.84 18.88 2.55
N GLU A 243 -1.11 18.64 3.63
CA GLU A 243 -0.60 19.71 4.50
C GLU A 243 0.41 20.63 3.77
N GLU A 244 1.26 20.09 2.89
CA GLU A 244 2.14 20.86 2.01
C GLU A 244 1.32 21.77 1.07
N VAL A 245 0.30 21.22 0.40
CA VAL A 245 -0.62 22.01 -0.43
C VAL A 245 -1.32 23.11 0.37
N ARG A 246 -1.84 22.79 1.56
CA ARG A 246 -2.54 23.76 2.41
C ARG A 246 -1.63 24.92 2.81
N ARG A 247 -0.38 24.65 3.19
CA ARG A 247 0.61 25.68 3.54
C ARG A 247 0.94 26.55 2.34
N ASP A 248 1.26 25.93 1.22
CA ASP A 248 1.64 26.64 0.00
C ASP A 248 0.51 27.55 -0.52
N VAL A 249 -0.75 27.08 -0.53
CA VAL A 249 -1.91 27.90 -0.93
C VAL A 249 -2.23 28.95 0.12
N GLY A 250 -2.13 28.62 1.41
CA GLY A 250 -2.36 29.57 2.50
C GLY A 250 -1.36 30.72 2.51
N GLU A 251 -0.06 30.43 2.31
CA GLU A 251 0.98 31.44 2.16
C GLU A 251 0.70 32.29 0.92
N LYS A 252 0.44 31.67 -0.24
CA LYS A 252 0.20 32.42 -1.49
C LYS A 252 -1.02 33.34 -1.40
N THR A 253 -2.07 32.89 -0.71
CA THR A 253 -3.28 33.68 -0.50
C THR A 253 -3.05 34.84 0.46
N LEU A 254 -2.26 34.64 1.52
CA LEU A 254 -1.87 35.70 2.45
C LEU A 254 -1.06 36.81 1.76
N TRP A 255 -0.24 36.47 0.77
CA TRP A 255 0.54 37.43 -0.01
C TRP A 255 -0.22 38.04 -1.20
N MET A 256 -1.40 37.49 -1.57
CA MET A 256 -2.24 37.95 -2.69
C MET A 256 -3.55 38.63 -2.21
N GLU A 257 -3.62 39.09 -0.95
CA GLU A 257 -4.80 39.76 -0.36
C GLU A 257 -5.27 41.06 -1.07
N GLU A 258 -4.70 41.42 -2.23
CA GLU A 258 -5.08 42.60 -3.00
C GLU A 258 -5.77 42.34 -4.35
N ASP A 259 -6.00 41.09 -4.78
CA ASP A 259 -6.75 40.83 -6.02
C ASP A 259 -8.27 40.73 -5.76
N PRO A 260 -9.09 41.67 -6.27
CA PRO A 260 -10.55 41.69 -6.06
C PRO A 260 -11.31 40.67 -6.93
N LEU A 261 -10.60 39.79 -7.63
CA LEU A 261 -11.15 38.74 -8.49
C LEU A 261 -11.22 37.42 -7.71
N GLY A 262 -12.41 36.84 -7.59
CA GLY A 262 -12.79 35.76 -6.66
C GLY A 262 -12.06 34.40 -6.71
N ASP A 263 -10.89 34.29 -7.33
CA ASP A 263 -10.08 33.06 -7.44
C ASP A 263 -9.60 32.54 -6.07
N SER A 264 -9.41 33.43 -5.11
CA SER A 264 -9.06 33.07 -3.72
C SER A 264 -10.16 32.22 -3.06
N THR A 265 -11.43 32.60 -3.25
CA THR A 265 -12.56 31.89 -2.65
C THR A 265 -12.73 30.48 -3.23
N GLU A 266 -12.52 30.30 -4.53
CA GLU A 266 -12.58 28.98 -5.18
C GLU A 266 -11.47 28.05 -4.68
N SER A 267 -10.25 28.58 -4.53
CA SER A 267 -9.10 27.85 -4.00
C SER A 267 -9.33 27.37 -2.56
N TRP A 268 -9.88 28.24 -1.69
CA TRP A 268 -10.26 27.87 -0.32
C TRP A 268 -11.39 26.83 -0.26
N ASN A 269 -12.39 26.94 -1.14
CA ASN A 269 -13.46 25.95 -1.24
C ASN A 269 -12.93 24.56 -1.66
N LEU A 270 -11.95 24.52 -2.57
CA LEU A 270 -11.27 23.28 -2.96
C LEU A 270 -10.44 22.71 -1.81
N LEU A 271 -9.73 23.54 -1.05
CA LEU A 271 -8.99 23.09 0.14
C LEU A 271 -9.93 22.47 1.19
N ASN A 272 -11.08 23.08 1.46
CA ASN A 272 -12.06 22.52 2.38
C ASN A 272 -12.57 21.14 1.94
N LYS A 273 -12.78 20.95 0.63
CA LYS A 273 -13.15 19.63 0.06
C LYS A 273 -12.02 18.61 0.19
N ILE A 274 -10.78 19.02 -0.05
CA ILE A 274 -9.59 18.17 0.14
C ILE A 274 -9.48 17.73 1.61
N GLU A 275 -9.74 18.63 2.56
CA GLU A 275 -9.77 18.33 3.99
C GLU A 275 -10.88 17.36 4.35
N GLU A 276 -12.08 17.52 3.79
CA GLU A 276 -13.18 16.58 4.02
C GLU A 276 -12.83 15.16 3.54
N LEU A 277 -12.21 15.04 2.36
CA LEU A 277 -11.75 13.77 1.81
C LEU A 277 -10.69 13.11 2.69
N THR A 278 -9.84 13.90 3.34
CA THR A 278 -8.68 13.41 4.11
C THR A 278 -8.97 13.23 5.60
N ALA A 279 -9.91 13.97 6.18
CA ALA A 279 -10.34 13.87 7.57
C ALA A 279 -10.92 12.48 7.91
N GLY A 280 -11.29 11.71 6.89
CA GLY A 280 -11.88 10.39 7.03
C GLY A 280 -13.32 10.51 7.52
N LYS A 281 -14.23 9.71 6.96
CA LYS A 281 -15.58 9.58 7.52
C LYS A 281 -15.40 9.17 8.99
N LYS A 282 -15.68 10.07 9.93
CA LYS A 282 -15.77 9.74 11.36
C LYS A 282 -16.61 8.48 11.41
N LYS A 283 -16.01 7.33 11.76
CA LYS A 283 -16.81 6.17 12.12
C LYS A 283 -17.72 6.72 13.20
N LYS A 284 -19.03 6.78 12.95
CA LYS A 284 -20.00 6.80 14.04
C LYS A 284 -19.65 5.52 14.78
N SER A 285 -18.79 5.62 15.80
CA SER A 285 -18.66 4.56 16.77
C SER A 285 -20.10 4.36 17.23
N LYS A 286 -20.68 3.20 16.91
CA LYS A 286 -21.68 2.66 17.80
C LYS A 286 -20.94 2.63 19.13
N VAL A 287 -21.18 3.62 19.96
CA VAL A 287 -20.90 3.54 21.37
C VAL A 287 -21.88 2.49 21.86
N GLU A 288 -21.54 1.22 21.67
CA GLU A 288 -21.96 0.19 22.59
C GLU A 288 -21.35 0.65 23.91
N LYS A 289 -22.18 1.30 24.73
CA LYS A 289 -21.83 1.59 26.11
C LYS A 289 -21.56 0.23 26.73
N GLU A 290 -20.29 -0.13 26.91
CA GLU A 290 -19.94 -1.14 27.89
C GLU A 290 -20.55 -0.67 29.23
N PRO A 291 -21.36 -1.50 29.91
CA PRO A 291 -21.93 -1.12 31.18
C PRO A 291 -20.76 -0.82 32.13
N ARG A 292 -20.80 0.37 32.72
CA ARG A 292 -19.77 0.84 33.62
C ARG A 292 -19.73 -0.14 34.78
N TRP A 293 -18.58 -0.76 35.04
CA TRP A 293 -18.37 -1.76 36.10
C TRP A 293 -18.85 -1.33 37.51
N ASP A 294 -19.11 -0.05 37.72
CA ASP A 294 -19.62 0.51 38.98
C ASP A 294 -21.17 0.57 39.07
N GLU A 295 -21.93 0.18 38.03
CA GLU A 295 -23.40 0.27 38.05
C GLU A 295 -24.06 -0.61 39.14
N TRP A 296 -23.45 -1.72 39.53
CA TRP A 296 -23.93 -2.55 40.64
C TRP A 296 -23.84 -1.86 42.00
N LYS A 297 -22.94 -0.85 42.16
CA LYS A 297 -22.80 -0.09 43.41
C LYS A 297 -23.88 0.95 43.59
N SER A 298 -24.47 1.42 42.49
CA SER A 298 -25.58 2.39 42.54
C SER A 298 -26.95 1.73 42.70
N SER A 299 -27.07 0.44 42.39
CA SER A 299 -28.37 -0.25 42.46
C SER A 299 -28.76 -0.71 43.87
N SER A 300 -27.86 -0.58 44.86
CA SER A 300 -28.07 -1.05 46.24
C SER A 300 -28.36 0.08 47.24
N MET A 301 -28.70 1.29 46.77
CA MET A 301 -29.04 2.44 47.64
C MET A 301 -30.44 3.01 47.37
N ILE A 302 -31.32 2.23 46.75
CA ILE A 302 -32.75 2.51 46.75
C ILE A 302 -33.33 1.53 47.75
N ASP A 303 -33.41 1.95 49.02
CA ASP A 303 -34.23 1.27 50.01
C ASP A 303 -35.67 1.35 49.52
N ASP A 304 -36.23 0.22 49.10
CA ASP A 304 -37.66 0.09 48.83
C ASP A 304 -38.39 0.35 50.15
N VAL A 305 -39.17 1.45 50.17
CA VAL A 305 -39.82 2.03 51.35
C VAL A 305 -40.91 1.11 51.96
N ASP A 306 -41.10 -0.10 51.41
CA ASP A 306 -42.15 -1.05 51.80
C ASP A 306 -41.62 -2.34 52.48
N ASP A 307 -40.30 -2.49 52.63
CA ASP A 307 -39.75 -3.62 53.38
C ASP A 307 -39.79 -3.31 54.89
N GLN A 308 -40.73 -3.93 55.61
CA GLN A 308 -40.87 -3.81 57.08
C GLN A 308 -39.68 -4.39 57.88
N TRP A 309 -38.62 -4.83 57.20
CA TRP A 309 -37.39 -5.36 57.79
C TRP A 309 -36.37 -4.24 58.02
N GLY A 310 -36.55 -3.50 59.11
CA GLY A 310 -35.55 -2.56 59.62
C GLY A 310 -34.53 -3.28 60.52
N PHE A 311 -33.25 -2.89 60.42
CA PHE A 311 -32.13 -3.44 61.19
C PHE A 311 -32.35 -3.43 62.73
N ASP A 312 -33.28 -2.59 63.23
CA ASP A 312 -33.64 -2.43 64.64
C ASP A 312 -35.01 -3.02 65.05
N LYS A 313 -35.69 -3.77 64.17
CA LYS A 313 -36.99 -4.40 64.49
C LYS A 313 -36.86 -5.91 64.66
N TRP A 314 -36.25 -6.33 65.77
CA TRP A 314 -36.10 -7.76 66.11
C TRP A 314 -37.07 -8.25 67.19
N ASP A 315 -37.75 -7.35 67.90
CA ASP A 315 -38.66 -7.73 68.98
C ASP A 315 -39.97 -6.94 68.88
N ASP A 316 -41.00 -7.58 68.33
CA ASP A 316 -42.31 -7.53 68.99
C ASP A 316 -43.01 -8.90 68.88
N PRO A 317 -43.15 -9.63 70.01
CA PRO A 317 -43.78 -10.93 70.07
C PRO A 317 -45.28 -10.75 70.33
N ALA A 318 -46.11 -10.84 69.30
CA ALA A 318 -47.56 -10.93 69.48
C ALA A 318 -48.25 -11.69 68.34
N GLY A 319 -48.18 -13.01 68.43
CA GLY A 319 -49.30 -13.93 68.25
C GLY A 319 -50.18 -13.79 67.00
N LYS A 320 -50.04 -14.76 66.09
CA LYS A 320 -51.09 -15.77 65.85
C LYS A 320 -50.59 -16.84 64.88
N PHE A 321 -50.22 -17.97 65.44
CA PHE A 321 -50.87 -19.19 65.01
C PHE A 321 -51.15 -20.02 66.27
N PRO A 322 -52.43 -20.37 66.47
CA PRO A 322 -53.36 -19.75 67.42
C PRO A 322 -52.79 -18.81 68.50
#